data_AF-A0A3M1BGG3-F1
#
_entry.id   AF-A0A3M1BGG3-F1
#
_cell.length_a   1.000
_cell.length_b   1.000
_cell.length_c   1.000
_cell.angle_alpha   90.00
_cell.angle_beta   90.00
_cell.angle_gamma   90.00
#
_symmetry.space_group_name_H-M   'P 1'
#
loop_
_entity.id
_entity.type
_entity.pdbx_description
1 polymer ?
#
loop_
_entity_poly.entity_id
_entity_poly.type
_entity_poly.pdbx_seq_one_letter_code
_entity_poly.pdbx_strand_id
1 'polypeptide(L)' 'AEKVDIRSTGRVWGDVVTTAFSTEEGAFLRGQIRMEEQVELEAGQPAGEAETAPSEPS' A
#
# COMPACT_ATOMS: atom_id res chain seq x y z
N ALA A 1 2.06 6.33 5.83
CA ALA A 1 3.32 7.11 5.93
C ALA A 1 3.94 7.13 4.54
N GLU A 2 4.24 8.32 4.02
CA GLU A 2 4.53 8.47 2.58
C GLU A 2 5.95 8.05 2.15
N LYS A 3 6.98 8.40 2.94
CA LYS A 3 8.36 8.06 2.58
C LYS A 3 9.27 8.03 3.79
N VAL A 4 10.17 7.05 3.81
CA VAL A 4 11.24 6.94 4.80
C VAL A 4 12.59 7.05 4.09
N ASP A 5 13.43 7.97 4.54
CA ASP A 5 14.79 8.18 4.03
C ASP A 5 15.80 8.00 5.17
N ILE A 6 16.59 6.91 5.14
CA ILE A 6 17.64 6.66 6.14
C ILE A 6 18.98 7.18 5.60
N ARG A 7 19.48 8.25 6.24
CA ARG A 7 20.75 8.88 5.90
C ARG A 7 21.95 8.06 6.39
N SER A 8 23.15 8.44 5.97
CA SER A 8 24.42 7.73 6.20
C SER A 8 24.76 7.31 7.64
N THR A 9 24.23 7.99 8.66
CA THR A 9 24.40 7.58 10.08
C THR A 9 23.09 7.20 10.76
N GLY A 10 22.01 7.12 9.97
CA GLY A 10 20.68 6.75 10.44
C GLY A 10 20.62 5.29 10.87
N ARG A 11 19.94 5.05 11.98
CA ARG A 11 19.76 3.71 12.56
C ARG A 11 18.30 3.52 12.93
N VAL A 12 17.68 2.47 12.41
CA VAL A 12 16.29 2.10 12.69
C VAL A 12 16.27 0.72 13.33
N TRP A 13 15.61 0.61 14.47
CA TRP A 13 15.33 -0.67 15.14
C TRP A 13 13.82 -0.83 15.26
N GLY A 14 13.31 -1.93 14.71
CA GLY A 14 11.89 -2.22 14.66
C GLY A 14 11.34 -2.27 13.24
N ASP A 15 10.04 -2.55 13.15
CA ASP A 15 9.36 -2.73 11.88
C ASP A 15 8.97 -1.38 11.25
N VAL A 16 9.08 -1.29 9.94
CA VAL A 16 8.77 -0.08 9.17
C VAL A 16 7.63 -0.38 8.20
N VAL A 17 6.58 0.44 8.26
CA VAL A 17 5.50 0.46 7.26
C VAL A 17 5.56 1.78 6.51
N THR A 18 5.75 1.73 5.19
CA THR A 18 5.91 2.93 4.37
C THR A 18 5.45 2.66 2.93
N THR A 19 5.02 3.69 2.22
CA THR A 19 4.76 3.60 0.77
C THR A 19 6.05 3.68 -0.06
N ALA A 20 7.10 4.31 0.46
CA ALA A 20 8.40 4.44 -0.20
C ALA A 20 9.58 4.45 0.78
N PHE A 21 10.74 3.98 0.33
CA PHE A 21 11.94 3.85 1.17
C PHE A 21 13.22 4.15 0.39
N SER A 22 14.16 4.88 1.00
CA SER A 22 15.53 5.03 0.49
C SER A 22 16.58 4.98 1.60
N THR A 23 17.78 4.53 1.26
CA THR A 23 18.92 4.43 2.19
C THR A 23 20.20 4.92 1.56
N GLU A 24 20.96 5.71 2.32
CA GLU A 24 22.34 6.07 1.99
C GLU A 24 23.33 5.02 2.51
N GLU A 25 24.53 4.99 1.94
CA GLU A 25 25.62 4.14 2.44
C GLU A 25 25.92 4.47 3.91
N GLY A 26 26.03 3.43 4.75
CA GLY A 26 26.22 3.55 6.20
C GLY A 26 24.93 3.57 7.02
N ALA A 27 23.78 3.74 6.37
CA ALA A 27 22.47 3.57 7.01
C ALA A 27 22.27 2.12 7.49
N PHE A 28 21.63 1.96 8.65
CA PHE A 28 21.36 0.64 9.22
C PHE A 28 19.89 0.49 9.60
N LEU A 29 19.28 -0.62 9.19
CA LEU A 29 17.93 -0.99 9.60
C LEU A 29 17.90 -2.44 10.10
N ARG A 30 17.31 -2.66 11.27
CA ARG A 30 17.06 -3.97 11.85
C ARG A 30 15.58 -4.12 12.20
N GLY A 31 14.88 -4.95 11.44
CA GLY A 31 13.47 -5.24 11.60
C GLY A 31 12.88 -5.67 10.26
N GLN A 32 11.56 -5.82 10.19
CA GLN A 32 10.87 -6.08 8.94
C GLN A 32 10.45 -4.77 8.28
N ILE A 33 10.58 -4.69 6.95
CA ILE A 33 9.97 -3.62 6.17
C ILE A 33 8.73 -4.18 5.49
N ARG A 34 7.59 -3.50 5.65
CA ARG A 34 6.37 -3.72 4.86
C ARG A 34 6.11 -2.50 4.01
N MET A 35 5.96 -2.73 2.72
CA MET A 35 5.55 -1.69 1.78
C MET A 35 4.05 -1.81 1.54
N GLU A 36 3.31 -0.76 1.88
CA GLU A 36 1.84 -0.73 1.80
C GLU A 36 1.40 0.56 1.12
N GLU A 37 0.43 0.47 0.21
CA GLU A 37 -0.20 1.62 -0.45
C GLU A 37 -1.51 1.99 0.26
N GLN A 38 -1.76 3.28 0.44
CA GLN A 38 -3.07 3.75 0.88
C GLN A 38 -4.01 3.77 -0.32
N VAL A 39 -4.83 2.73 -0.43
CA VAL A 39 -5.95 2.71 -1.37
C VAL A 39 -7.17 3.25 -0.64
N GLU A 40 -7.61 4.45 -1.00
CA GLU A 40 -8.89 4.98 -0.56
C GLU A 40 -9.99 4.24 -1.33
N LEU A 41 -10.56 3.21 -0.69
CA LEU A 41 -11.73 2.53 -1.21
C LEU A 41 -12.92 3.46 -1.04
N GLU A 42 -13.26 4.22 -2.08
CA GLU A 42 -14.57 4.86 -2.12
C GLU A 42 -15.62 3.76 -2.01
N ALA A 43 -16.44 3.79 -0.95
CA ALA A 43 -17.60 2.93 -0.81
C ALA A 43 -18.67 3.37 -1.83
N GLY A 44 -18.37 3.18 -3.12
CA GLY A 44 -19.16 3.59 -4.27
C GLY A 44 -20.06 2.45 -4.72
N GLN A 45 -21.27 2.45 -4.15
CA GLN A 45 -22.47 1.70 -4.52
C GLN A 45 -22.39 0.15 -4.44
N PRO A 46 -23.38 -0.52 -3.83
CA PRO A 46 -23.50 -1.95 -3.98
C PRO A 46 -23.54 -2.28 -5.47
N ALA A 47 -22.76 -3.27 -5.89
CA ALA A 47 -22.92 -3.95 -7.17
C ALA A 47 -24.27 -4.70 -7.16
N GLY A 48 -25.35 -3.92 -7.14
CA GLY A 48 -26.73 -4.33 -7.23
C GLY A 48 -27.27 -3.67 -8.48
N GLU A 49 -26.93 -4.27 -9.62
CA GLU A 49 -27.91 -4.58 -10.65
C GLU A 49 -27.27 -5.68 -11.49
N ALA A 50 -27.39 -6.93 -11.01
CA ALA A 50 -27.31 -8.06 -11.91
C ALA A 50 -28.47 -7.87 -12.89
N GLU A 51 -28.16 -7.30 -14.06
CA GLU A 51 -29.08 -7.21 -15.18
C GLU A 51 -29.59 -8.62 -15.44
N THR A 52 -30.82 -8.84 -14.99
CA THR A 52 -31.51 -10.10 -15.13
C THR A 52 -31.80 -10.21 -16.60
N ALA A 53 -31.02 -11.00 -17.35
CA ALA A 53 -31.33 -11.29 -18.73
C ALA A 53 -32.71 -11.99 -18.80
N PRO A 54 -33.69 -11.48 -19.56
CA PRO A 54 -34.75 -12.30 -20.07
C PRO A 54 -34.46 -12.56 -21.56
N SER A 55 -34.11 -13.81 -21.82
CA SER A 55 -34.40 -14.64 -23.01
C SER A 55 -34.84 -13.92 -24.31
N GLU A 56 -34.11 -14.23 -25.38
CA GLU A 56 -34.40 -13.95 -26.79
C GLU A 56 -35.89 -14.11 -27.17
N PRO A 57 -36.50 -13.15 -27.90
CA PRO A 57 -37.74 -13.40 -28.61
C PRO A 57 -37.46 -14.12 -29.94
N SER A 58 -38.32 -15.08 -30.26
CA SER A 58 -38.32 -16.03 -31.38
C SER A 58 -38.31 -15.43 -32.79
#